data_AF-A0AAE0EL74-F1
#
_entry.id   AF-A0AAE0EL74-F1
#
_cell.length_a   1.000
_cell.length_b   1.000
_cell.length_c   1.000
_cell.angle_alpha   90.00
_cell.angle_beta   90.00
_cell.angle_gamma   90.00
#
_symmetry.space_group_name_H-M   'P 1'
#
loop_
_entity.id
_entity.type
_entity.pdbx_description
1 polymer ?
#
loop_
_entity_poly.entity_id
_entity_poly.type
_entity_poly.pdbx_seq_one_letter_code
_entity_poly.pdbx_strand_id
1 'polypeptide(L)'
;MHPAVVQTAISTRKAPKLAASSGFLNKGSLTFPSVKINVRRVRVGSARQGHKVIAASAPETWMAPDDFKSAALVSSREQYQEMYDRSINDPGGFWGDIAEEFFWETKWDPENVVKSNFNMDDGKVEATWFAGGKTNIAYNCLDRHVENGKGDDIAFYWEGNAIGEDSTLTFSQLKDEVCKTANYLKSVGVKKGDRVIIYMPMLNELPIAMLACARLGAIHSVVFGGFSAEALAQRISGSLSGTRPLRHPSRWPPFTLLRLASLLYCYDLERRFSPHTRS
;
A
#
# COMPACT_ATOMS: atom_id res chain seq x y z
N MET A 1 15.49 -27.52 20.86
CA MET A 1 14.11 -28.00 20.65
C MET A 1 13.41 -26.98 19.76
N HIS A 2 13.17 -27.35 18.50
CA HIS A 2 12.58 -26.52 17.45
C HIS A 2 11.05 -26.63 17.53
N PRO A 3 10.26 -25.54 17.46
CA PRO A 3 8.84 -25.62 17.16
C PRO A 3 8.62 -25.63 15.63
N ALA A 4 7.68 -26.48 15.22
CA ALA A 4 7.38 -26.85 13.84
C ALA A 4 6.62 -25.77 13.07
N VAL A 5 6.98 -25.63 11.79
CA VAL A 5 6.28 -24.85 10.77
C VAL A 5 5.10 -25.67 10.24
N VAL A 6 3.87 -25.17 10.38
CA VAL A 6 2.68 -25.75 9.74
C VAL A 6 2.53 -25.12 8.37
N GLN A 7 2.85 -25.90 7.33
CA GLN A 7 2.70 -25.52 5.93
C GLN A 7 1.37 -26.10 5.41
N THR A 8 0.35 -25.26 5.24
CA THR A 8 -0.95 -25.69 4.68
C THR A 8 -0.80 -25.85 3.16
N ALA A 9 -0.75 -27.10 2.70
CA ALA A 9 -0.75 -27.46 1.29
C ALA A 9 -2.15 -27.27 0.67
N ILE A 10 -2.27 -26.37 -0.30
CA ILE A 10 -3.45 -26.29 -1.18
C ILE A 10 -3.35 -27.43 -2.20
N SER A 11 -4.21 -28.43 -2.06
CA SER A 11 -4.34 -29.54 -3.01
C SER A 11 -4.97 -29.06 -4.31
N THR A 12 -4.15 -28.81 -5.34
CA THR A 12 -4.63 -28.65 -6.71
C THR A 12 -4.77 -30.03 -7.35
N ARG A 13 -6.00 -30.38 -7.78
CA ARG A 13 -6.27 -31.64 -8.48
C ARG A 13 -5.49 -31.69 -9.81
N LYS A 14 -4.83 -32.82 -10.04
CA LYS A 14 -4.07 -33.19 -11.24
C LYS A 14 -4.77 -32.79 -12.54
N ALA A 15 -4.10 -31.98 -13.36
CA ALA A 15 -4.34 -31.90 -14.80
C ALA A 15 -3.80 -33.18 -15.49
N PRO A 16 -4.51 -33.77 -16.47
CA PRO A 16 -4.03 -34.94 -17.19
C PRO A 16 -2.90 -34.55 -18.17
N LYS A 17 -1.83 -35.35 -18.17
CA LYS A 17 -0.68 -35.26 -19.09
C LYS A 17 -1.13 -35.53 -20.52
N LEU A 18 -0.94 -34.58 -21.44
CA LEU A 18 -0.96 -34.83 -22.89
C LEU A 18 0.45 -35.24 -23.32
N ALA A 19 0.58 -36.46 -23.84
CA ALA A 19 1.78 -36.97 -24.47
C ALA A 19 1.94 -36.30 -25.86
N ALA A 20 3.11 -35.74 -26.11
CA ALA A 20 3.51 -35.28 -27.43
C ALA A 20 4.06 -36.47 -28.23
N SER A 21 3.41 -36.80 -29.35
CA SER A 21 4.02 -37.58 -30.42
C SER A 21 3.82 -36.83 -31.75
N SER A 22 4.95 -36.58 -32.41
CA SER A 22 5.14 -35.99 -33.73
C SER A 22 4.33 -36.66 -34.84
N GLY A 23 3.77 -35.88 -35.76
CA GLY A 23 3.33 -36.40 -37.06
C GLY A 23 2.33 -35.53 -37.85
N PHE A 24 2.88 -34.76 -38.80
CA PHE A 24 2.34 -34.46 -40.13
C PHE A 24 1.00 -33.70 -40.36
N LEU A 25 1.14 -32.70 -41.24
CA LEU A 25 0.11 -31.88 -41.91
C LEU A 25 -0.94 -32.70 -42.68
N ASN A 26 -2.23 -32.33 -42.62
CA ASN A 26 -2.97 -31.87 -43.81
C ASN A 26 -4.35 -31.24 -43.49
N LYS A 27 -4.80 -30.38 -44.41
CA LYS A 27 -6.07 -29.63 -44.44
C LYS A 27 -7.29 -30.57 -44.46
N GLY A 28 -8.33 -30.27 -43.67
CA GLY A 28 -9.65 -30.90 -43.76
C GLY A 28 -10.61 -30.35 -42.71
N SER A 29 -11.84 -30.02 -43.12
CA SER A 29 -12.89 -29.45 -42.28
C SER A 29 -13.27 -30.35 -41.10
N LEU A 30 -13.32 -29.77 -39.89
CA LEU A 30 -13.81 -30.45 -38.70
C LEU A 30 -15.34 -30.41 -38.69
N THR A 31 -15.96 -31.55 -38.96
CA THR A 31 -17.37 -31.82 -38.69
C THR A 31 -17.47 -32.42 -37.28
N PHE A 32 -18.29 -31.81 -36.43
CA PHE A 32 -18.57 -32.31 -35.07
C PHE A 32 -19.67 -33.38 -35.13
N PRO A 33 -19.58 -34.48 -34.36
CA PRO A 33 -20.63 -35.49 -34.34
C PRO A 33 -21.87 -34.99 -33.59
N SER A 34 -23.02 -34.98 -34.27
CA SER A 34 -24.33 -34.67 -33.70
C SER A 34 -24.78 -35.74 -32.71
N VAL A 35 -24.86 -35.40 -31.42
CA VAL A 35 -25.49 -36.23 -30.40
C VAL A 35 -27.01 -36.07 -30.49
N LYS A 36 -27.72 -37.15 -30.85
CA LYS A 36 -29.20 -37.17 -30.80
C LYS A 36 -29.67 -37.29 -29.35
N ILE A 37 -30.25 -36.22 -28.81
CA ILE A 37 -30.95 -36.23 -27.52
C ILE A 37 -32.38 -36.72 -27.75
N ASN A 38 -32.74 -37.85 -27.15
CA ASN A 38 -34.08 -38.43 -27.24
C ASN A 38 -34.94 -37.87 -26.11
N VAL A 39 -35.78 -36.87 -26.39
CA VAL A 39 -36.64 -36.24 -25.38
C VAL A 39 -37.90 -37.07 -25.19
N ARG A 40 -37.92 -37.93 -24.16
CA ARG A 40 -39.17 -38.56 -23.69
C ARG A 40 -39.99 -37.51 -22.92
N ARG A 41 -41.19 -37.22 -23.43
CA ARG A 41 -42.17 -36.32 -22.79
C ARG A 41 -42.73 -37.00 -21.54
N VAL A 42 -42.22 -36.65 -20.36
CA VAL A 42 -42.77 -37.10 -19.07
C VAL A 42 -44.02 -36.27 -18.77
N ARG A 43 -45.18 -36.94 -18.61
CA ARG A 43 -46.41 -36.30 -18.12
C ARG A 43 -46.21 -35.92 -16.65
N VAL A 44 -46.38 -34.65 -16.32
CA VAL A 44 -46.34 -34.16 -14.93
C VAL A 44 -47.67 -34.52 -14.27
N GLY A 45 -47.67 -35.60 -13.49
CA GLY A 45 -48.72 -35.87 -12.51
C GLY A 45 -48.47 -35.03 -11.25
N SER A 46 -49.47 -34.28 -10.81
CA SER A 46 -49.44 -33.54 -9.55
C SER A 46 -49.38 -34.52 -8.38
N ALA A 47 -48.19 -34.72 -7.82
CA ALA A 47 -48.00 -35.26 -6.48
C ALA A 47 -47.14 -34.27 -5.69
N ARG A 48 -47.75 -33.62 -4.69
CA ARG A 48 -47.05 -32.78 -3.71
C ARG A 48 -46.08 -33.67 -2.93
N GLN A 49 -44.80 -33.63 -3.29
CA GLN A 49 -43.72 -34.14 -2.46
C GLN A 49 -42.85 -32.94 -2.08
N GLY A 50 -42.97 -32.54 -0.81
CA GLY A 50 -42.24 -31.43 -0.23
C GLY A 50 -40.74 -31.65 -0.37
N HIS A 51 -40.13 -30.94 -1.31
CA HIS A 51 -38.68 -30.82 -1.35
C HIS A 51 -38.30 -29.98 -0.13
N LYS A 52 -37.71 -30.63 0.90
CA LYS A 52 -36.99 -29.92 1.95
C LYS A 52 -35.89 -29.13 1.26
N VAL A 53 -36.08 -27.81 1.17
CA VAL A 53 -34.98 -26.88 0.92
C VAL A 53 -33.96 -27.17 2.01
N ILE A 54 -32.81 -27.71 1.62
CA ILE A 54 -31.66 -27.80 2.52
C ILE A 54 -31.31 -26.34 2.81
N ALA A 55 -31.72 -25.84 3.97
CA ALA A 55 -31.32 -24.54 4.44
C ALA A 55 -29.78 -24.51 4.40
N ALA A 56 -29.21 -23.57 3.65
CA ALA A 56 -27.78 -23.31 3.74
C ALA A 56 -27.47 -23.08 5.22
N SER A 57 -26.62 -23.92 5.81
CA SER A 57 -26.16 -23.74 7.18
C SER A 57 -25.57 -22.34 7.29
N ALA A 58 -25.92 -21.61 8.34
CA ALA A 58 -25.34 -20.29 8.61
C ALA A 58 -23.80 -20.36 8.52
N PRO A 59 -23.14 -19.33 7.96
CA PRO A 59 -21.70 -19.34 7.82
C PRO A 59 -21.05 -19.58 9.19
N GLU A 60 -20.12 -20.53 9.24
CA GLU A 60 -19.39 -20.87 10.45
C GLU A 60 -18.68 -19.62 10.98
N THR A 61 -18.98 -19.24 12.22
CA THR A 61 -18.43 -18.03 12.84
C THR A 61 -17.24 -18.43 13.70
N TRP A 62 -16.09 -17.81 13.47
CA TRP A 62 -14.86 -18.07 14.21
C TRP A 62 -14.69 -17.03 15.31
N MET A 63 -14.65 -17.49 16.56
CA MET A 63 -14.40 -16.61 17.71
C MET A 63 -12.90 -16.46 17.92
N ALA A 64 -12.48 -15.24 18.26
CA ALA A 64 -11.10 -15.00 18.69
C ALA A 64 -10.80 -15.81 19.97
N PRO A 65 -9.59 -16.39 20.09
CA PRO A 65 -9.10 -16.96 21.34
C PRO A 65 -9.10 -15.94 22.48
N ASP A 66 -9.28 -16.40 23.73
CA ASP A 66 -9.44 -15.50 24.88
C ASP A 66 -8.13 -14.79 25.29
N ASP A 67 -7.00 -15.45 25.08
CA ASP A 67 -5.67 -14.85 25.23
C ASP A 67 -5.51 -13.66 24.26
N PHE A 68 -5.92 -13.81 23.00
CA PHE A 68 -5.92 -12.72 22.03
C PHE A 68 -6.83 -11.56 22.45
N LYS A 69 -8.06 -11.84 22.90
CA LYS A 69 -9.01 -10.80 23.33
C LYS A 69 -8.46 -9.96 24.49
N SER A 70 -7.78 -10.59 25.44
CA SER A 70 -7.25 -9.91 26.63
C SER A 70 -6.15 -8.89 26.33
N ALA A 71 -5.41 -9.08 25.23
CA ALA A 71 -4.35 -8.17 24.79
C ALA A 71 -4.78 -7.17 23.71
N ALA A 72 -6.00 -7.31 23.19
CA ALA A 72 -6.50 -6.47 22.10
C ALA A 72 -6.92 -5.08 22.59
N LEU A 73 -6.68 -4.06 21.76
CA LEU A 73 -7.16 -2.69 22.01
C LEU A 73 -8.69 -2.60 22.04
N VAL A 74 -9.35 -3.48 21.29
CA VAL A 74 -10.81 -3.68 21.31
C VAL A 74 -11.07 -5.14 21.62
N SER A 75 -11.56 -5.39 22.84
CA SER A 75 -11.61 -6.73 23.44
C SER A 75 -12.94 -7.46 23.21
N SER A 76 -13.98 -6.73 22.80
CA SER A 76 -15.34 -7.27 22.64
C SER A 76 -16.06 -6.65 21.45
N ARG A 77 -17.12 -7.34 20.99
CA ARG A 77 -17.98 -6.84 19.91
C ARG A 77 -18.80 -5.64 20.37
N GLU A 78 -19.18 -5.62 21.64
CA GLU A 78 -19.94 -4.56 22.27
C GLU A 78 -19.11 -3.27 22.29
N GLN A 79 -17.85 -3.34 22.74
CA GLN A 79 -16.92 -2.20 22.70
C GLN A 79 -16.69 -1.70 21.27
N TYR A 80 -16.51 -2.60 20.30
CA TYR A 80 -16.42 -2.24 18.89
C TYR A 80 -17.66 -1.47 18.43
N GLN A 81 -18.86 -1.96 18.76
CA GLN A 81 -20.11 -1.35 18.35
C GLN A 81 -20.27 0.05 18.95
N GLU A 82 -19.94 0.24 20.22
CA GLU A 82 -19.95 1.55 20.88
C GLU A 82 -18.99 2.53 20.20
N MET A 83 -17.76 2.11 19.91
CA MET A 83 -16.78 2.95 19.20
C MET A 83 -17.23 3.28 17.78
N TYR A 84 -17.79 2.30 17.07
CA TYR A 84 -18.32 2.47 15.73
C TYR A 84 -19.48 3.48 15.73
N ASP A 85 -20.46 3.30 16.61
CA ASP A 85 -21.62 4.19 16.73
C ASP A 85 -21.18 5.62 17.07
N ARG A 86 -20.20 5.77 17.95
CA ARG A 86 -19.61 7.10 18.25
C ARG A 86 -18.93 7.71 17.03
N SER A 87 -18.16 6.93 16.27
CA SER A 87 -17.45 7.42 15.06
C SER A 87 -18.39 7.94 13.96
N ILE A 88 -19.63 7.46 13.94
CA ILE A 88 -20.67 7.88 12.97
C ILE A 88 -21.52 9.03 13.52
N ASN A 89 -21.94 8.95 14.78
CA ASN A 89 -22.85 9.93 15.38
C ASN A 89 -22.14 11.21 15.86
N ASP A 90 -20.87 11.10 16.25
CA ASP A 90 -20.00 12.21 16.66
C ASP A 90 -18.60 12.04 16.04
N PRO A 91 -18.47 12.23 14.71
CA PRO A 91 -17.20 12.03 14.03
C PRO A 91 -16.14 13.05 14.47
N GLY A 92 -16.56 14.28 14.79
CA GLY A 92 -15.65 15.34 15.23
C GLY A 92 -15.02 15.03 16.58
N GLY A 93 -15.81 14.63 17.57
CA GLY A 93 -15.30 14.24 18.88
C GLY A 93 -14.50 12.94 18.82
N PHE A 94 -15.00 11.91 18.14
CA PHE A 94 -14.31 10.62 18.05
C PHE A 94 -12.93 10.72 17.37
N TRP A 95 -12.86 11.31 16.17
CA TRP A 95 -11.59 11.42 15.44
C TRP A 95 -10.70 12.52 16.01
N GLY A 96 -11.28 13.53 16.67
CA GLY A 96 -10.52 14.50 17.46
C GLY A 96 -9.72 13.83 18.57
N ASP A 97 -10.37 12.97 19.36
CA ASP A 97 -9.71 12.24 20.44
C ASP A 97 -8.55 11.36 19.93
N ILE A 98 -8.75 10.66 18.81
CA ILE A 98 -7.70 9.82 18.20
C ILE A 98 -6.54 10.70 17.67
N ALA A 99 -6.86 11.85 17.07
CA ALA A 99 -5.87 12.74 16.51
C ALA A 99 -4.93 13.36 17.56
N GLU A 100 -5.36 13.44 18.82
CA GLU A 100 -4.55 13.92 19.95
C GLU A 100 -3.34 13.03 20.25
N GLU A 101 -3.34 11.77 19.82
CA GLU A 101 -2.20 10.85 19.97
C GLU A 101 -1.02 11.21 19.05
N PHE A 102 -1.24 12.09 18.07
CA PHE A 102 -0.22 12.53 17.13
C PHE A 102 0.38 13.87 17.55
N PHE A 103 1.61 14.10 17.12
CA PHE A 103 2.22 15.42 17.24
C PHE A 103 1.62 16.39 16.23
N TRP A 104 1.23 17.57 16.72
CA TRP A 104 0.77 18.70 15.92
C TRP A 104 1.59 19.94 16.28
N GLU A 105 2.23 20.55 15.30
CA GLU A 105 2.92 21.84 15.45
C GLU A 105 1.89 22.96 15.72
N THR A 106 0.73 22.87 15.08
CA THR A 106 -0.42 23.72 15.35
C THR A 106 -1.64 22.82 15.41
N LYS A 107 -2.37 22.84 16.52
CA LYS A 107 -3.63 22.09 16.63
C LYS A 107 -4.67 22.61 15.64
N TRP A 108 -5.53 21.71 15.20
CA TRP A 108 -6.66 22.05 14.35
C TRP A 108 -7.72 22.83 15.12
N ASP A 109 -8.64 23.43 14.38
CA ASP A 109 -9.82 24.07 14.93
C ASP A 109 -10.80 22.99 15.45
N PRO A 110 -11.11 22.93 16.77
CA PRO A 110 -11.99 21.93 17.35
C PRO A 110 -13.42 21.94 16.78
N GLU A 111 -13.89 23.06 16.23
CA GLU A 111 -15.21 23.14 15.60
C GLU A 111 -15.19 22.64 14.14
N ASN A 112 -14.00 22.49 13.55
CA ASN A 112 -13.80 22.14 12.15
C ASN A 112 -12.89 20.88 11.98
N VAL A 113 -13.15 19.87 12.81
CA VAL A 113 -12.46 18.56 12.73
C VAL A 113 -12.78 17.84 11.42
N VAL A 114 -14.04 17.85 11.00
CA VAL A 114 -14.49 17.21 9.76
C VAL A 114 -15.54 18.07 9.08
N LYS A 115 -15.33 18.33 7.78
CA LYS A 115 -16.32 18.94 6.89
C LYS A 115 -16.29 18.21 5.57
N SER A 116 -17.42 17.64 5.15
CA SER A 116 -17.50 16.90 3.89
C SER A 116 -18.80 17.11 3.15
N ASN A 117 -18.70 17.17 1.82
CA ASN A 117 -19.81 16.99 0.90
C ASN A 117 -19.42 15.92 -0.12
N PHE A 118 -20.19 14.84 -0.17
CA PHE A 118 -20.04 13.79 -1.19
C PHE A 118 -21.23 13.73 -2.15
N ASN A 119 -22.27 14.56 -1.92
CA ASN A 119 -23.37 14.67 -2.84
C ASN A 119 -22.98 15.60 -3.99
N MET A 120 -22.97 15.06 -5.21
CA MET A 120 -22.66 15.83 -6.41
C MET A 120 -23.74 16.87 -6.74
N ASP A 121 -24.96 16.68 -6.26
CA ASP A 121 -26.09 17.60 -6.47
C ASP A 121 -26.01 18.83 -5.54
N ASP A 122 -25.45 18.65 -4.34
CA ASP A 122 -25.36 19.70 -3.29
C ASP A 122 -24.12 20.60 -3.44
N GLY A 123 -23.36 20.43 -4.52
CA GLY A 123 -22.23 21.29 -4.89
C GLY A 123 -20.93 20.52 -5.04
N LYS A 124 -19.82 21.21 -4.73
CA LYS A 124 -18.48 20.64 -4.92
C LYS A 124 -18.28 19.46 -3.97
N VAL A 125 -17.82 18.33 -4.52
CA VAL A 125 -17.33 17.22 -3.71
C VAL A 125 -16.07 17.67 -2.98
N GLU A 126 -16.12 17.68 -1.66
CA GLU A 126 -15.01 18.09 -0.81
C GLU A 126 -15.00 17.31 0.50
N ALA A 127 -13.81 17.07 1.03
CA ALA A 127 -13.61 16.51 2.35
C ALA A 127 -12.39 17.19 2.97
N THR A 128 -12.61 17.87 4.09
CA THR A 128 -11.58 18.56 4.87
C THR A 128 -11.57 17.94 6.26
N TRP A 129 -10.38 17.56 6.71
CA TRP A 129 -10.14 17.02 8.04
C TRP A 129 -9.09 17.87 8.75
N PHE A 130 -9.30 18.10 10.05
CA PHE A 130 -8.39 18.81 10.93
C PHE A 130 -8.00 20.20 10.39
N ALA A 131 -9.01 21.00 10.02
CA ALA A 131 -8.78 22.30 9.41
C ALA A 131 -7.93 23.21 10.31
N GLY A 132 -6.97 23.92 9.72
CA GLY A 132 -6.01 24.75 10.45
C GLY A 132 -4.87 23.98 11.13
N GLY A 133 -4.98 22.65 11.24
CA GLY A 133 -3.95 21.79 11.81
C GLY A 133 -2.68 21.78 10.96
N LYS A 134 -1.52 21.83 11.63
CA LYS A 134 -0.20 21.68 11.01
C LYS A 134 0.57 20.58 11.68
N THR A 135 1.05 19.64 10.88
CA THR A 135 1.88 18.52 11.32
C THR A 135 2.83 18.10 10.21
N ASN A 136 3.82 17.28 10.56
CA ASN A 136 4.72 16.64 9.62
C ASN A 136 4.69 15.12 9.82
N ILE A 137 4.46 14.38 8.73
CA ILE A 137 4.38 12.91 8.77
C ILE A 137 5.71 12.30 9.21
N ALA A 138 6.84 12.79 8.68
CA ALA A 138 8.16 12.26 9.04
C ALA A 138 8.48 12.48 10.52
N TYR A 139 8.05 13.61 11.10
CA TYR A 139 8.20 13.87 12.53
C TYR A 139 7.40 12.87 13.38
N ASN A 140 6.14 12.62 13.01
CA ASN A 140 5.31 11.63 13.69
C ASN A 140 5.81 10.18 13.51
N CYS A 141 6.40 9.86 12.37
CA CYS A 141 6.93 8.53 12.12
C CYS A 141 8.29 8.26 12.75
N LEU A 142 9.13 9.29 12.96
CA LEU A 142 10.52 9.11 13.38
C LEU A 142 10.91 9.99 14.57
N ASP A 143 10.90 11.31 14.38
CA ASP A 143 11.49 12.25 15.33
C ASP A 143 10.88 12.14 16.73
N ARG A 144 9.55 12.09 16.84
CA ARG A 144 8.89 11.95 18.14
C ARG A 144 9.29 10.67 18.88
N HIS A 145 9.59 9.59 18.16
CA HIS A 145 9.98 8.33 18.77
C HIS A 145 11.42 8.40 19.30
N VAL A 146 12.33 8.97 18.51
CA VAL A 146 13.72 9.23 18.93
C VAL A 146 13.74 10.16 20.15
N GLU A 147 12.98 11.25 20.12
CA GLU A 147 12.89 12.24 21.21
C GLU A 147 12.30 11.63 22.49
N ASN A 148 11.38 10.67 22.36
CA ASN A 148 10.82 9.91 23.47
C ASN A 148 11.73 8.75 23.96
N GLY A 149 13.01 8.75 23.60
CA GLY A 149 14.00 7.78 24.07
C GLY A 149 13.95 6.41 23.38
N LYS A 150 13.22 6.27 22.27
CA LYS A 150 13.12 5.03 21.48
C LYS A 150 14.10 5.00 20.31
N GLY A 151 15.17 5.77 20.38
CA GLY A 151 16.14 5.90 19.29
C GLY A 151 16.81 4.59 18.90
N ASP A 152 17.11 3.74 19.88
CA ASP A 152 17.77 2.45 19.70
C ASP A 152 16.80 1.30 19.36
N ASP A 153 15.48 1.54 19.44
CA ASP A 153 14.47 0.57 19.05
C ASP A 153 14.50 0.36 17.53
N ILE A 154 14.29 -0.89 17.08
CA ILE A 154 14.21 -1.21 15.66
C ILE A 154 12.92 -0.62 15.07
N ALA A 155 13.08 0.27 14.09
CA ALA A 155 11.99 0.90 13.37
C ALA A 155 11.60 0.13 12.11
N PHE A 156 12.57 -0.52 11.45
CA PHE A 156 12.35 -1.21 10.19
C PHE A 156 13.16 -2.51 10.12
N TYR A 157 12.47 -3.60 9.83
CA TYR A 157 13.07 -4.88 9.45
C TYR A 157 12.97 -5.02 7.95
N TRP A 158 14.08 -5.36 7.30
CA TRP A 158 14.13 -5.62 5.89
C TRP A 158 14.66 -7.00 5.62
N GLU A 159 13.94 -7.72 4.76
CA GLU A 159 14.31 -9.02 4.26
C GLU A 159 14.49 -8.89 2.76
N GLY A 160 15.70 -9.20 2.31
CA GLY A 160 16.10 -9.24 0.92
C GLY A 160 15.58 -10.47 0.20
N ASN A 161 15.96 -10.60 -1.07
CA ASN A 161 15.49 -11.71 -1.89
C ASN A 161 16.28 -13.00 -1.62
N ALA A 162 17.54 -12.87 -1.21
CA ALA A 162 18.37 -14.02 -0.85
C ALA A 162 18.10 -14.46 0.59
N ILE A 163 18.13 -15.77 0.83
CA ILE A 163 18.01 -16.33 2.18
C ILE A 163 19.17 -15.79 3.02
N GLY A 164 18.86 -15.19 4.17
CA GLY A 164 19.86 -14.58 5.07
C GLY A 164 20.39 -13.24 4.60
N GLU A 165 19.79 -12.63 3.58
CA GLU A 165 19.98 -11.21 3.27
C GLU A 165 18.95 -10.42 4.08
N ASP A 166 19.32 -9.98 5.27
CA ASP A 166 18.46 -9.20 6.15
C ASP A 166 19.17 -7.96 6.68
N SER A 167 18.39 -6.96 7.07
CA SER A 167 18.88 -5.72 7.65
C SER A 167 17.86 -5.12 8.59
N THR A 168 18.33 -4.34 9.55
CA THR A 168 17.50 -3.62 10.50
C THR A 168 17.94 -2.17 10.58
N LEU A 169 16.98 -1.27 10.70
CA LEU A 169 17.23 0.14 10.98
C LEU A 169 16.55 0.52 12.30
N THR A 170 17.34 1.07 13.21
CA THR A 170 16.80 1.72 14.42
C THR A 170 16.12 3.04 14.07
N PHE A 171 15.29 3.58 14.96
CA PHE A 171 14.66 4.89 14.75
C PHE A 171 15.70 6.00 14.51
N SER A 172 16.81 6.00 15.27
CA SER A 172 17.90 6.97 15.10
C SER A 172 18.57 6.84 13.73
N GLN A 173 18.92 5.61 13.32
CA GLN A 173 19.56 5.37 12.01
C GLN A 173 18.63 5.75 10.85
N LEU A 174 17.35 5.38 10.93
CA LEU A 174 16.37 5.71 9.91
C LEU A 174 16.15 7.22 9.82
N LYS A 175 16.05 7.92 10.95
CA LYS A 175 15.97 9.38 11.01
C LYS A 175 17.19 10.04 10.35
N ASP A 176 18.40 9.56 10.62
CA ASP A 176 19.62 10.11 10.04
C ASP A 176 19.66 9.95 8.51
N GLU A 177 19.35 8.77 7.98
CA GLU A 177 19.31 8.56 6.53
C GLU A 177 18.20 9.37 5.86
N VAL A 178 17.03 9.53 6.51
CA VAL A 178 15.95 10.41 6.05
C VAL A 178 16.39 11.87 6.02
N CYS A 179 17.09 12.35 7.05
CA CYS A 179 17.63 13.71 7.11
C CYS A 179 18.67 13.96 6.03
N LYS A 180 19.61 13.03 5.81
CA LYS A 180 20.60 13.12 4.73
C LYS A 180 19.93 13.18 3.37
N THR A 181 18.97 12.29 3.12
CA THR A 181 18.23 12.24 1.85
C THR A 181 17.40 13.50 1.63
N ALA A 182 16.72 14.01 2.66
CA ALA A 182 15.96 15.26 2.58
C ALA A 182 16.87 16.47 2.29
N ASN A 183 18.05 16.54 2.91
CA ASN A 183 19.01 17.60 2.63
C ASN A 183 19.55 17.54 1.19
N TYR A 184 19.80 16.33 0.68
CA TYR A 184 20.17 16.15 -0.71
C TYR A 184 19.05 16.62 -1.66
N LEU A 185 17.80 16.17 -1.45
CA LEU A 185 16.65 16.60 -2.23
C LEU A 185 16.47 18.12 -2.23
N LYS A 186 16.69 18.75 -1.07
CA LYS A 186 16.69 20.21 -0.94
C LYS A 186 17.81 20.86 -1.76
N SER A 187 19.02 20.29 -1.78
CA SER A 187 20.15 20.83 -2.55
C SER A 187 19.95 20.78 -4.07
N VAL A 188 19.20 19.80 -4.57
CA VAL A 188 18.83 19.69 -5.99
C VAL A 188 17.56 20.47 -6.33
N GLY A 189 17.02 21.24 -5.37
CA GLY A 189 15.97 22.22 -5.60
C GLY A 189 14.55 21.77 -5.29
N VAL A 190 14.33 20.60 -4.66
CA VAL A 190 13.00 20.14 -4.25
C VAL A 190 12.44 21.04 -3.15
N LYS A 191 11.20 21.50 -3.32
CA LYS A 191 10.47 22.37 -2.40
C LYS A 191 9.13 21.75 -2.00
N LYS A 192 8.50 22.35 -0.98
CA LYS A 192 7.15 21.99 -0.55
C LYS A 192 6.18 22.10 -1.74
N GLY A 193 5.39 21.05 -1.96
CA GLY A 193 4.43 20.94 -3.06
C GLY A 193 5.01 20.41 -4.38
N ASP A 194 6.33 20.29 -4.50
CA ASP A 194 6.93 19.62 -5.65
C ASP A 194 6.62 18.13 -5.64
N ARG A 195 6.52 17.53 -6.81
CA ARG A 195 6.27 16.10 -6.97
C ARG A 195 7.57 15.36 -7.22
N VAL A 196 7.76 14.27 -6.50
CA VAL A 196 8.96 13.44 -6.56
C VAL A 196 8.56 12.02 -6.91
N ILE A 197 9.04 11.53 -8.06
CA ILE A 197 8.72 10.18 -8.51
C ILE A 197 9.77 9.21 -7.99
N ILE A 198 9.30 8.17 -7.31
CA ILE A 198 10.14 7.12 -6.73
C ILE A 198 9.89 5.85 -7.53
N TYR A 199 10.92 5.39 -8.24
CA TYR A 199 10.87 4.14 -8.99
C TYR A 199 11.97 3.22 -8.49
N MET A 200 11.63 2.43 -7.48
CA MET A 200 12.54 1.51 -6.77
C MET A 200 11.77 0.25 -6.35
N PRO A 201 12.45 -0.90 -6.19
CA PRO A 201 11.87 -2.09 -5.58
C PRO A 201 11.78 -1.93 -4.04
N MET A 202 11.38 -3.00 -3.35
CA MET A 202 11.24 -3.05 -1.89
C MET A 202 12.62 -3.09 -1.20
N LEU A 203 13.35 -1.98 -1.24
CA LEU A 203 14.64 -1.78 -0.58
C LEU A 203 14.47 -0.90 0.68
N ASN A 204 15.48 -0.87 1.54
CA ASN A 204 15.54 0.03 2.70
C ASN A 204 15.43 1.52 2.28
N GLU A 205 15.95 1.86 1.11
CA GLU A 205 15.94 3.23 0.57
C GLU A 205 14.53 3.70 0.21
N LEU A 206 13.58 2.79 -0.01
CA LEU A 206 12.21 3.13 -0.38
C LEU A 206 11.50 3.93 0.73
N PRO A 207 11.36 3.43 1.98
CA PRO A 207 10.78 4.21 3.06
C PRO A 207 11.61 5.46 3.39
N ILE A 208 12.95 5.40 3.26
CA ILE A 208 13.83 6.56 3.45
C ILE A 208 13.47 7.69 2.47
N ALA A 209 13.34 7.37 1.18
CA ALA A 209 12.99 8.34 0.15
C ALA A 209 11.58 8.92 0.34
N MET A 210 10.60 8.08 0.70
CA MET A 210 9.23 8.52 0.98
C MET A 210 9.17 9.49 2.17
N LEU A 211 9.80 9.14 3.29
CA LEU A 211 9.84 9.97 4.49
C LEU A 211 10.66 11.24 4.28
N ALA A 212 11.72 11.21 3.46
CA ALA A 212 12.47 12.41 3.08
C ALA A 212 11.61 13.39 2.28
N CYS A 213 10.80 12.91 1.32
CA CYS A 213 9.83 13.74 0.62
C CYS A 213 8.80 14.34 1.57
N ALA A 214 8.22 13.52 2.45
CA ALA A 214 7.24 13.97 3.44
C ALA A 214 7.83 15.02 4.40
N ARG A 215 9.10 14.87 4.79
CA ARG A 215 9.82 15.82 5.64
C ARG A 215 9.92 17.20 5.00
N LEU A 216 10.18 17.27 3.70
CA LEU A 216 10.23 18.53 2.93
C LEU A 216 8.84 19.08 2.58
N GLY A 217 7.77 18.32 2.80
CA GLY A 217 6.44 18.61 2.28
C GLY A 217 6.34 18.46 0.76
N ALA A 218 7.22 17.68 0.15
CA ALA A 218 7.13 17.25 -1.24
C ALA A 218 6.14 16.07 -1.35
N ILE A 219 5.52 15.93 -2.52
CA ILE A 219 4.53 14.89 -2.82
C ILE A 219 5.26 13.72 -3.49
N HIS A 220 5.45 12.62 -2.78
CA HIS A 220 6.03 11.43 -3.38
C HIS A 220 5.01 10.63 -4.21
N SER A 221 5.39 10.21 -5.41
CA SER A 221 4.62 9.32 -6.28
C SER A 221 5.42 8.05 -6.50
N VAL A 222 5.02 6.98 -5.82
CA VAL A 222 5.73 5.69 -5.85
C VAL A 222 5.24 4.88 -7.04
N VAL A 223 6.17 4.42 -7.86
CA VAL A 223 5.91 3.59 -9.04
C VAL A 223 6.57 2.24 -8.80
N PHE A 224 5.77 1.18 -8.84
CA PHE A 224 6.24 -0.18 -8.65
C PHE A 224 7.32 -0.55 -9.68
N GLY A 225 8.45 -1.10 -9.19
CA GLY A 225 9.63 -1.42 -10.00
C GLY A 225 9.43 -2.46 -11.10
N GLY A 226 8.29 -3.16 -11.12
CA GLY A 226 7.93 -4.11 -12.18
C GLY A 226 7.09 -3.52 -13.31
N PHE A 227 6.81 -2.21 -13.32
CA PHE A 227 6.05 -1.59 -14.41
C PHE A 227 6.86 -1.46 -15.70
N SER A 228 6.15 -1.49 -16.84
CA SER A 228 6.75 -1.20 -18.13
C SER A 228 7.23 0.25 -18.22
N ALA A 229 8.20 0.50 -19.10
CA ALA A 229 8.69 1.85 -19.37
C ALA A 229 7.56 2.82 -19.80
N GLU A 230 6.59 2.32 -20.56
CA GLU A 230 5.41 3.10 -20.97
C GLU A 230 4.53 3.48 -19.77
N ALA A 231 4.28 2.53 -18.87
CA ALA A 231 3.51 2.76 -17.66
C ALA A 231 4.21 3.72 -16.68
N LEU A 232 5.55 3.71 -16.65
CA LEU A 232 6.35 4.71 -15.91
C LEU A 232 6.23 6.09 -16.58
N ALA A 233 6.39 6.18 -17.89
CA ALA A 233 6.28 7.44 -18.64
C ALA A 233 4.90 8.09 -18.45
N GLN A 234 3.81 7.31 -18.48
CA GLN A 234 2.46 7.81 -18.24
C GLN A 234 2.30 8.41 -16.83
N ARG A 235 2.90 7.81 -15.80
CA ARG A 235 2.86 8.36 -14.43
C ARG A 235 3.69 9.62 -14.28
N ILE A 236 4.84 9.69 -14.96
CA ILE A 236 5.66 10.90 -15.03
C ILE A 236 4.84 12.03 -15.66
N SER A 237 4.28 11.80 -16.85
CA SER A 237 3.46 12.78 -17.57
C SER A 237 2.21 13.18 -16.80
N GLY A 238 1.50 12.20 -16.21
CA GLY A 238 0.31 12.43 -15.39
C GLY A 238 0.60 13.23 -14.12
N SER A 239 1.79 13.08 -13.54
CA SER A 239 2.19 13.95 -12.43
C SER A 239 2.33 15.40 -12.90
N LEU A 240 2.86 15.65 -14.09
CA LEU A 240 3.12 17.00 -14.62
C LEU A 240 1.86 17.75 -15.11
N SER A 241 0.75 17.07 -15.35
CA SER A 241 -0.45 17.67 -15.97
C SER A 241 -1.20 18.68 -15.08
N GLY A 242 -0.92 18.72 -13.78
CA GLY A 242 -1.47 19.71 -12.84
C GLY A 242 -0.54 20.89 -12.50
N THR A 243 0.68 20.91 -13.00
CA THR A 243 1.56 22.10 -12.91
C THR A 243 1.20 23.08 -14.01
N ARG A 244 1.26 24.40 -13.72
CA ARG A 244 1.17 25.46 -14.74
C ARG A 244 1.91 24.98 -15.99
N PRO A 245 1.28 24.96 -17.18
CA PRO A 245 1.98 24.54 -18.39
C PRO A 245 3.17 25.48 -18.54
N LEU A 246 4.38 24.92 -18.47
CA LEU A 246 5.56 25.61 -18.95
C LEU A 246 5.32 25.80 -20.45
N ARG A 247 4.78 26.97 -20.80
CA ARG A 247 4.70 27.44 -22.18
C ARG A 247 6.11 27.33 -22.72
N HIS A 248 6.32 26.45 -23.69
CA HIS A 248 7.52 26.27 -24.52
C HIS A 248 8.46 25.08 -24.15
N PRO A 249 8.74 24.16 -25.10
CA PRO A 249 9.70 23.05 -24.95
C PRO A 249 11.16 23.46 -24.67
N SER A 250 11.49 24.75 -24.80
CA SER A 250 12.83 25.29 -24.47
C SER A 250 12.94 25.90 -23.08
N ARG A 251 11.84 25.89 -22.29
CA ARG A 251 11.79 26.38 -20.91
C ARG A 251 11.69 25.27 -19.87
N TRP A 252 11.95 24.02 -20.27
CA TRP A 252 12.36 23.01 -19.31
C TRP A 252 13.56 23.60 -18.57
N PRO A 253 13.49 23.80 -17.25
CA PRO A 253 14.73 23.98 -16.50
C PRO A 253 15.59 22.77 -16.89
N PRO A 254 16.86 22.96 -17.26
CA PRO A 254 17.73 21.82 -17.41
C PRO A 254 17.69 21.13 -16.04
N PHE A 255 17.20 19.89 -15.99
CA PHE A 255 17.23 19.02 -14.80
C PHE A 255 16.18 19.24 -13.69
N THR A 256 14.87 19.21 -13.99
CA THR A 256 13.84 18.82 -12.99
C THR A 256 13.13 17.51 -13.36
N LEU A 257 13.81 16.65 -14.13
CA LEU A 257 13.58 15.21 -14.16
C LEU A 257 14.55 14.62 -13.14
N LEU A 258 14.17 14.68 -11.87
CA LEU A 258 14.98 14.14 -10.78
C LEU A 258 15.03 12.62 -10.95
N ARG A 259 16.13 12.14 -11.52
CA ARG A 259 16.54 10.74 -11.62
C ARG A 259 16.76 10.14 -10.22
N LEU A 260 15.75 10.08 -9.37
CA LEU A 260 15.90 9.42 -8.07
C LEU A 260 16.14 7.92 -8.22
N ALA A 261 15.56 7.29 -9.24
CA ALA A 261 15.82 5.89 -9.55
C ALA A 261 17.28 5.61 -9.95
N SER A 262 17.96 6.56 -10.60
CA SER A 262 19.36 6.37 -11.02
C SER A 262 20.37 6.87 -10.00
N LEU A 263 20.07 7.93 -9.24
CA LEU A 263 21.02 8.53 -8.29
C LEU A 263 21.10 7.77 -6.97
N LEU A 264 20.00 7.19 -6.47
CA LEU A 264 20.07 6.28 -5.31
C LEU A 264 20.75 4.95 -5.69
N TYR A 265 20.53 4.45 -6.92
CA TYR A 265 21.28 3.31 -7.43
C TYR A 265 22.78 3.62 -7.58
N CYS A 266 23.15 4.84 -8.02
CA CYS A 266 24.54 5.29 -8.01
C CYS A 266 25.11 5.46 -6.58
N TYR A 267 24.31 5.92 -5.61
CA TYR A 267 24.73 6.03 -4.21
C TYR A 267 24.98 4.67 -3.56
N ASP A 268 24.16 3.65 -3.87
CA ASP A 268 24.38 2.26 -3.45
C ASP A 268 25.58 1.61 -4.17
N LEU A 269 25.78 1.90 -5.47
CA LEU A 269 26.99 1.47 -6.20
C LEU A 269 28.25 2.11 -5.60
N GLU A 270 28.23 3.39 -5.22
CA GLU A 270 29.37 4.04 -4.55
C GLU A 270 29.61 3.44 -3.16
N ARG A 271 28.58 3.07 -2.39
CA ARG A 271 28.77 2.36 -1.11
C ARG A 271 29.29 0.93 -1.29
N ARG A 272 28.82 0.19 -2.30
CA ARG A 272 29.24 -1.21 -2.57
C ARG A 272 30.60 -1.31 -3.26
N PHE A 273 31.04 -0.27 -3.98
CA PHE A 273 32.32 -0.26 -4.72
C PHE A 273 33.37 0.71 -4.17
N SER A 274 33.10 1.46 -3.10
CA SER A 274 34.16 2.20 -2.41
C SER A 274 35.02 1.21 -1.60
N PRO A 275 36.30 1.00 -1.95
CA PRO A 275 37.15 0.13 -1.16
C PRO A 275 37.26 0.72 0.23
N HIS A 276 36.91 -0.07 1.25
CA HIS A 276 37.27 0.21 2.62
C HIS A 276 38.77 0.50 2.70
N THR A 277 39.14 1.78 2.76
CA THR A 277 40.34 2.21 3.47
C THR A 277 40.08 1.94 4.94
N ARG A 278 40.36 0.70 5.37
CA ARG A 278 40.75 0.43 6.74
C ARG A 278 42.03 1.22 6.99
N SER A 279 41.94 2.24 7.83
CA SER A 279 43.04 2.72 8.68
C SER A 279 42.49 2.89 10.08
#